data_AF-A0A816H3J9-F1
#
_entry.id   AF-A0A816H3J9-F1
#
_cell.length_a   1.000
_cell.length_b   1.000
_cell.length_c   1.000
_cell.angle_alpha   90.00
_cell.angle_beta   90.00
_cell.angle_gamma   90.00
#
_symmetry.space_group_name_H-M   'P 1'
#
loop_
_entity.id
_entity.type
_entity.pdbx_description
1 polymer ?
#
loop_
_entity_poly.entity_id
_entity_poly.type
_entity_poly.pdbx_seq_one_letter_code
_entity_poly.pdbx_strand_id
1 'polypeptide(L)'
;EVREQQMHEIIGFLDERNISKNELVFLLGDFNVDKYNTEQYENMIDILRVKKQELYPSSVLCTWDSSFNAMTTTTTHQENQLLDYIFIYKDHAPDDSITWYNLIMDRMASDQWQLLGRNRMFHNPRNVPLMELSDHYPIIGFFNLSKRQWPQRPSGVLTYVQIVTADEDLPIVLSDRNILIGNSSNETASLFILTNNATPRRHRCLRSGQHIILIDGYQPEFYLSDAVYFRMRYGTEQMNRYLKIIQTDNSTKCIGTNSTFILQTHLATGNFYVSNSSSRLCSCTNDREQAQHFRLIEVKRKDISCVITH
;
A
#
# COMPACT_ATOMS: atom_id res chain seq x y z
N GLU A 1 10.10 2.94 -31.41
CA GLU A 1 10.82 4.09 -32.00
C GLU A 1 11.66 4.90 -30.99
N VAL A 2 11.10 5.78 -30.13
CA VAL A 2 11.96 6.61 -29.24
C VAL A 2 12.79 5.80 -28.23
N ARG A 3 12.17 4.84 -27.51
CA ARG A 3 12.90 4.00 -26.55
C ARG A 3 13.97 3.12 -27.20
N GLU A 4 13.69 2.58 -28.38
CA GLU A 4 14.64 1.76 -29.13
C GLU A 4 15.86 2.59 -29.56
N GLN A 5 15.64 3.83 -30.01
CA GLN A 5 16.73 4.75 -30.34
C GLN A 5 17.62 5.04 -29.11
N GLN A 6 17.02 5.28 -27.95
CA GLN A 6 17.76 5.45 -26.69
C GLN A 6 18.57 4.20 -26.31
N MET A 7 18.02 3.01 -26.52
CA MET A 7 18.73 1.75 -26.29
C MET A 7 19.90 1.56 -27.25
N HIS A 8 19.75 1.96 -28.52
CA HIS A 8 20.86 1.96 -29.47
C HIS A 8 21.96 2.96 -29.09
N GLU A 9 21.62 4.13 -28.56
CA GLU A 9 22.59 5.10 -28.05
C GLU A 9 23.40 4.54 -26.87
N ILE A 10 22.74 3.83 -25.93
CA ILE A 10 23.42 3.15 -24.81
C ILE A 10 24.45 2.15 -25.34
N ILE A 11 24.08 1.38 -26.36
CA ILE A 11 24.96 0.33 -26.92
C ILE A 11 26.10 0.94 -27.74
N GLY A 12 25.84 1.99 -28.52
CA GLY A 12 26.88 2.73 -29.22
C GLY A 12 27.94 3.27 -28.23
N PHE A 13 27.50 3.84 -27.11
CA PHE A 13 28.39 4.29 -26.04
C PHE A 13 29.25 3.15 -25.46
N LEU A 14 28.67 1.98 -25.22
CA LEU A 14 29.41 0.83 -24.69
C LEU A 14 30.44 0.29 -25.70
N ASP A 15 30.05 0.19 -26.98
CA ASP A 15 30.91 -0.28 -28.07
C ASP A 15 32.12 0.66 -28.26
N GLU A 16 31.94 1.98 -28.14
CA GLU A 16 33.03 2.98 -28.21
C GLU A 16 33.99 2.91 -27.03
N ARG A 17 33.53 2.48 -25.85
CA ARG A 17 34.32 2.56 -24.62
C ARG A 17 35.37 1.46 -24.51
N ASN A 18 35.26 0.39 -25.32
CA ASN A 18 36.16 -0.77 -25.34
C ASN A 18 36.46 -1.31 -23.93
N ILE A 19 35.39 -1.52 -23.14
CA ILE A 19 35.47 -2.05 -21.78
C ILE A 19 36.11 -3.45 -21.82
N SER A 20 36.84 -3.83 -20.77
CA SER A 20 37.42 -5.17 -20.71
C SER A 20 36.33 -6.23 -20.53
N LYS A 21 36.42 -7.35 -21.26
CA LYS A 21 35.47 -8.48 -21.13
C LYS A 21 35.46 -9.12 -19.74
N ASN A 22 36.50 -8.87 -18.93
CA ASN A 22 36.59 -9.37 -17.56
C ASN A 22 35.93 -8.44 -16.53
N GLU A 23 35.40 -7.29 -16.96
CA GLU A 23 34.70 -6.33 -16.10
C GLU A 23 33.19 -6.51 -16.24
N LEU A 24 32.47 -6.51 -15.12
CA LEU A 24 31.01 -6.56 -15.11
C LEU A 24 30.40 -5.24 -15.53
N VAL A 25 29.42 -5.31 -16.44
CA VAL A 25 28.64 -4.15 -16.87
C VAL A 25 27.16 -4.37 -16.58
N PHE A 26 26.57 -3.44 -15.82
CA PHE A 26 25.16 -3.44 -15.49
C PHE A 26 24.43 -2.32 -16.23
N LEU A 27 23.22 -2.63 -16.72
CA LEU A 27 22.29 -1.66 -17.29
C LEU A 27 21.07 -1.62 -16.37
N LEU A 28 20.73 -0.47 -15.79
CA LEU A 28 19.71 -0.38 -14.76
C LEU A 28 18.89 0.90 -14.81
N GLY A 29 17.65 0.81 -14.33
CA GLY A 29 16.71 1.94 -14.24
C GLY A 29 15.30 1.55 -14.66
N ASP A 30 14.45 2.56 -14.82
CA ASP A 30 13.14 2.44 -15.45
C ASP A 30 13.31 2.52 -16.98
N PHE A 31 13.10 1.39 -17.65
CA PHE A 31 13.19 1.31 -19.11
C PHE A 31 11.86 1.63 -19.79
N ASN A 32 10.77 1.80 -19.03
CA ASN A 32 9.41 1.99 -19.55
C ASN A 32 8.99 0.93 -20.59
N VAL A 33 9.53 -0.28 -20.45
CA VAL A 33 9.15 -1.47 -21.24
C VAL A 33 8.59 -2.49 -20.26
N ASP A 34 7.31 -2.82 -20.42
CA ASP A 34 6.67 -3.78 -19.55
C ASP A 34 7.09 -5.21 -19.91
N LYS A 35 7.56 -5.97 -18.91
CA LYS A 35 7.96 -7.38 -19.07
C LYS A 35 6.85 -8.25 -19.64
N TYR A 36 5.59 -7.89 -19.33
CA TYR A 36 4.42 -8.64 -19.78
C TYR A 36 4.00 -8.31 -21.21
N ASN A 37 4.53 -7.24 -21.79
CA ASN A 37 4.52 -7.03 -23.24
C ASN A 37 5.73 -7.74 -23.86
N THR A 38 5.57 -9.05 -24.12
CA THR A 38 6.66 -9.93 -24.56
C THR A 38 7.37 -9.41 -25.82
N GLU A 39 6.66 -8.84 -26.79
CA GLU A 39 7.28 -8.34 -28.03
C GLU A 39 8.26 -7.19 -27.74
N GLN A 40 7.81 -6.16 -27.00
CA GLN A 40 8.68 -5.03 -26.65
C GLN A 40 9.80 -5.44 -25.71
N TYR A 41 9.51 -6.35 -24.77
CA TYR A 41 10.50 -6.85 -23.82
C TYR A 41 11.61 -7.62 -24.53
N GLU A 42 11.27 -8.57 -25.41
CA GLU A 42 12.28 -9.35 -26.16
C GLU A 42 13.11 -8.44 -27.07
N ASN A 43 12.49 -7.46 -27.74
CA ASN A 43 13.23 -6.49 -28.55
C ASN A 43 14.23 -5.67 -27.71
N MET A 44 13.83 -5.23 -26.51
CA MET A 44 14.74 -4.55 -25.58
C MET A 44 15.93 -5.44 -25.17
N ILE A 45 15.68 -6.71 -24.86
CA ILE A 45 16.73 -7.67 -24.49
C ILE A 45 17.75 -7.87 -25.62
N ASP A 46 17.27 -7.89 -26.86
CA ASP A 46 18.10 -8.07 -28.05
C ASP A 46 18.92 -6.82 -28.37
N ILE A 47 18.29 -5.63 -28.40
CA ILE A 47 19.00 -4.36 -28.65
C ILE A 47 20.07 -4.14 -27.60
N LEU A 48 19.73 -4.26 -26.31
CA LEU A 48 20.64 -3.99 -25.20
C LEU A 48 21.68 -5.10 -24.99
N ARG A 49 21.58 -6.22 -25.71
CA ARG A 49 22.44 -7.41 -25.57
C ARG A 49 22.61 -7.83 -24.11
N VAL A 50 21.51 -7.86 -23.35
CA VAL A 50 21.52 -8.19 -21.91
C VAL A 50 21.01 -9.61 -21.62
N LYS A 51 21.41 -10.17 -20.48
CA LYS A 51 20.81 -11.39 -19.92
C LYS A 51 19.39 -11.07 -19.43
N LYS A 52 18.44 -11.98 -19.68
CA LYS A 52 17.05 -11.82 -19.22
C LYS A 52 17.00 -11.74 -17.70
N GLN A 53 16.12 -10.89 -17.19
CA GLN A 53 15.91 -10.76 -15.76
C GLN A 53 15.21 -11.99 -15.18
N GLU A 54 15.81 -12.57 -14.13
CA GLU A 54 15.17 -13.52 -13.24
C GLU A 54 14.77 -12.82 -11.93
N LEU A 55 13.50 -12.97 -11.54
CA LEU A 55 13.02 -12.47 -10.26
C LEU A 55 13.35 -13.48 -9.15
N TYR A 56 13.80 -12.97 -8.01
CA TYR A 56 13.95 -13.78 -6.82
C TYR A 56 12.58 -14.28 -6.33
N PRO A 57 12.44 -15.51 -5.79
CA PRO A 57 11.12 -16.09 -5.46
C PRO A 57 10.24 -15.27 -4.51
N SER A 58 10.81 -14.45 -3.63
CA SER A 58 10.05 -13.58 -2.71
C SER A 58 9.74 -12.19 -3.26
N SER A 59 10.15 -11.90 -4.50
CA SER A 59 9.91 -10.62 -5.17
C SER A 59 8.41 -10.37 -5.39
N VAL A 60 8.00 -9.10 -5.37
CA VAL A 60 6.76 -8.73 -6.05
C VAL A 60 6.92 -8.87 -7.56
N LEU A 61 5.79 -8.90 -8.26
CA LEU A 61 5.77 -9.16 -9.70
C LEU A 61 5.80 -7.89 -10.55
N CYS A 62 5.63 -6.71 -9.94
CA CYS A 62 5.50 -5.44 -10.64
C CYS A 62 6.27 -4.36 -9.88
N THR A 63 6.91 -3.45 -10.61
CA THR A 63 7.58 -2.29 -10.02
C THR A 63 6.64 -1.10 -9.96
N TRP A 64 5.72 -0.99 -10.92
CA TRP A 64 4.61 -0.06 -10.88
C TRP A 64 3.31 -0.83 -10.61
N ASP A 65 2.77 -0.68 -9.40
CA ASP A 65 1.63 -1.47 -8.93
C ASP A 65 0.46 -0.57 -8.54
N SER A 66 -0.47 -0.38 -9.47
CA SER A 66 -1.68 0.41 -9.26
C SER A 66 -2.70 -0.27 -8.34
N SER A 67 -2.48 -1.52 -7.97
CA SER A 67 -3.33 -2.22 -7.01
C SER A 67 -2.94 -1.91 -5.55
N PHE A 68 -1.67 -1.60 -5.29
CA PHE A 68 -1.17 -1.39 -3.91
C PHE A 68 -0.55 -0.02 -3.65
N ASN A 69 0.22 0.52 -4.58
CA ASN A 69 1.01 1.72 -4.34
C ASN A 69 0.13 2.97 -4.46
N ALA A 70 -0.13 3.66 -3.35
CA ALA A 70 -1.02 4.84 -3.30
C ALA A 70 -0.57 6.05 -4.15
N MET A 71 0.69 6.10 -4.59
CA MET A 71 1.21 7.19 -5.42
C MET A 71 0.95 6.97 -6.92
N THR A 72 0.62 5.76 -7.35
CA THR A 72 0.24 5.47 -8.74
C THR A 72 -1.07 6.17 -9.10
N THR A 73 -1.10 6.81 -10.27
CA THR A 73 -2.31 7.49 -10.77
C THR A 73 -3.25 6.49 -11.44
N THR A 74 -4.45 6.30 -10.89
CA THR A 74 -5.50 5.42 -11.43
C THR A 74 -6.23 5.96 -12.67
N THR A 75 -5.80 7.09 -13.24
CA THR A 75 -6.61 7.81 -14.25
C THR A 75 -6.72 7.10 -15.59
N THR A 76 -5.92 6.06 -15.78
CA THR A 76 -6.05 5.08 -16.86
C THR A 76 -5.89 3.74 -16.18
N HIS A 77 -6.82 2.82 -16.37
CA HIS A 77 -6.76 1.43 -15.92
C HIS A 77 -5.56 0.71 -16.58
N GLN A 78 -4.35 1.16 -16.29
CA GLN A 78 -3.14 0.48 -16.69
C GLN A 78 -2.96 -0.68 -15.72
N GLU A 79 -2.85 -1.86 -16.31
CA GLU A 79 -2.47 -3.08 -15.61
C GLU A 79 -1.17 -2.86 -14.84
N ASN A 80 -0.94 -3.61 -13.77
CA ASN A 80 0.32 -3.52 -13.03
C ASN A 80 1.49 -3.87 -13.96
N GLN A 81 2.58 -3.11 -13.91
CA GLN A 81 3.67 -3.19 -14.88
C GLN A 81 5.00 -3.50 -14.21
N LEU A 82 5.85 -4.26 -14.90
CA LEU A 82 7.26 -4.41 -14.51
C LEU A 82 8.10 -3.61 -15.50
N LEU A 83 8.54 -2.43 -15.07
CA LEU A 83 9.18 -1.41 -15.91
C LEU A 83 10.66 -1.17 -15.55
N ASP A 84 11.01 -1.50 -14.31
CA ASP A 84 12.35 -1.28 -13.77
C ASP A 84 13.17 -2.57 -13.83
N TYR A 85 14.46 -2.43 -14.11
CA TYR A 85 15.34 -3.57 -14.30
C TYR A 85 16.76 -3.28 -13.80
N ILE A 86 17.46 -4.34 -13.40
CA ILE A 86 18.92 -4.36 -13.28
C ILE A 86 19.42 -5.56 -14.08
N PHE A 87 19.95 -5.28 -15.26
CA PHE A 87 20.44 -6.25 -16.22
C PHE A 87 21.95 -6.42 -16.17
N ILE A 88 22.42 -7.59 -16.60
CA ILE A 88 23.84 -7.86 -16.89
C ILE A 88 24.02 -7.83 -18.41
N TYR A 89 24.99 -7.06 -18.88
CA TYR A 89 25.39 -7.03 -20.29
C TYR A 89 26.09 -8.35 -20.67
N LYS A 90 25.65 -9.01 -21.76
CA LYS A 90 26.06 -10.38 -22.11
C LYS A 90 27.56 -10.50 -22.39
N ASP A 91 28.14 -9.53 -23.09
CA ASP A 91 29.55 -9.60 -23.53
C ASP A 91 30.57 -9.43 -22.40
N HIS A 92 30.08 -9.13 -21.20
CA HIS A 92 30.81 -8.78 -19.98
C HIS A 92 30.32 -9.56 -18.76
N ALA A 93 29.52 -10.60 -19.00
CA ALA A 93 28.89 -11.36 -17.93
C ALA A 93 29.88 -12.33 -17.26
N PRO A 94 29.70 -12.63 -15.96
CA PRO A 94 30.43 -13.71 -15.32
C PRO A 94 29.95 -15.06 -15.87
N ASP A 95 30.67 -16.13 -15.52
CA ASP A 95 30.34 -17.52 -15.85
C ASP A 95 28.84 -17.80 -15.68
N ASP A 96 28.24 -18.45 -16.68
CA ASP A 96 26.82 -18.81 -16.72
C ASP A 96 26.39 -19.71 -15.54
N SER A 97 27.36 -20.28 -14.81
CA SER A 97 27.11 -20.99 -13.55
C SER A 97 26.63 -20.10 -12.39
N ILE A 98 26.76 -18.77 -12.49
CA ILE A 98 26.35 -17.82 -11.45
C ILE A 98 25.02 -17.16 -11.81
N THR A 99 23.96 -17.52 -11.08
CA THR A 99 22.64 -16.90 -11.27
C THR A 99 22.59 -15.48 -10.71
N TRP A 100 21.98 -14.57 -11.48
CA TRP A 100 21.70 -13.19 -11.08
C TRP A 100 20.20 -13.01 -10.86
N TYR A 101 19.82 -12.42 -9.72
CA TYR A 101 18.44 -12.14 -9.38
C TYR A 101 18.16 -10.65 -9.22
N ASN A 102 16.93 -10.28 -9.57
CA ASN A 102 16.31 -9.02 -9.20
C ASN A 102 15.27 -9.30 -8.09
N LEU A 103 15.31 -8.53 -7.01
CA LEU A 103 14.31 -8.53 -5.94
C LEU A 103 13.61 -7.17 -5.92
N ILE A 104 12.35 -7.15 -6.32
CA ILE A 104 11.50 -5.97 -6.23
C ILE A 104 10.94 -5.91 -4.80
N MET A 105 11.25 -4.82 -4.09
CA MET A 105 10.87 -4.63 -2.69
C MET A 105 9.72 -3.65 -2.57
N ASP A 106 8.60 -4.11 -2.03
CA ASP A 106 7.41 -3.31 -1.78
C ASP A 106 7.44 -2.63 -0.39
N ARG A 107 8.61 -2.08 -0.04
CA ARG A 107 8.91 -1.52 1.28
C ARG A 107 8.35 -0.10 1.44
N MET A 108 7.59 0.09 2.51
CA MET A 108 7.07 1.40 2.91
C MET A 108 8.11 2.20 3.70
N ALA A 109 7.90 3.52 3.78
CA ALA A 109 8.58 4.41 4.73
C ALA A 109 8.43 3.90 6.18
N SER A 110 9.37 4.27 7.06
CA SER A 110 9.27 3.94 8.49
C SER A 110 8.13 4.70 9.17
N ASP A 111 7.90 5.93 8.72
CA ASP A 111 6.97 6.90 9.27
C ASP A 111 6.09 7.47 8.16
N GLN A 112 4.87 7.86 8.50
CA GLN A 112 3.99 8.53 7.57
C GLN A 112 4.53 9.92 7.24
N TRP A 113 4.46 10.27 5.96
CA TRP A 113 4.74 11.61 5.49
C TRP A 113 3.50 12.17 4.78
N GLN A 114 3.46 13.49 4.61
CA GLN A 114 2.31 14.17 4.03
C GLN A 114 2.60 14.61 2.61
N LEU A 115 1.72 14.24 1.68
CA LEU A 115 1.82 14.72 0.30
C LEU A 115 1.54 16.22 0.26
N LEU A 116 2.52 17.00 -0.18
CA LEU A 116 2.39 18.41 -0.54
C LEU A 116 2.05 18.53 -2.04
N GLY A 117 0.93 17.95 -2.48
CA GLY A 117 0.61 17.83 -3.90
C GLY A 117 -0.83 17.39 -4.16
N ARG A 118 -1.26 17.36 -5.44
CA ARG A 118 -2.61 16.93 -5.81
C ARG A 118 -2.74 15.40 -5.82
N ASN A 119 -3.39 14.84 -4.81
CA ASN A 119 -4.05 13.54 -4.87
C ASN A 119 -5.43 13.67 -5.53
N ARG A 120 -5.67 12.97 -6.65
CA ARG A 120 -6.92 13.12 -7.41
C ARG A 120 -8.14 12.43 -6.80
N MET A 121 -7.97 11.58 -5.79
CA MET A 121 -9.12 10.90 -5.16
C MET A 121 -9.89 11.81 -4.20
N PHE A 122 -9.26 12.85 -3.67
CA PHE A 122 -9.84 13.72 -2.66
C PHE A 122 -10.06 15.12 -3.20
N HIS A 123 -11.19 15.73 -2.84
CA HIS A 123 -11.52 17.11 -3.21
C HIS A 123 -10.45 18.11 -2.76
N ASN A 124 -9.96 17.98 -1.51
CA ASN A 124 -8.79 18.70 -1.04
C ASN A 124 -7.64 17.72 -0.75
N PRO A 125 -6.58 17.72 -1.58
CA PRO A 125 -5.51 16.74 -1.50
C PRO A 125 -4.38 17.09 -0.52
N ARG A 126 -4.48 18.20 0.21
CA ARG A 126 -3.42 18.57 1.16
C ARG A 126 -3.37 17.58 2.32
N ASN A 127 -2.17 17.35 2.82
CA ASN A 127 -1.89 16.59 4.05
C ASN A 127 -2.38 15.14 4.01
N VAL A 128 -2.36 14.51 2.83
CA VAL A 128 -2.67 13.08 2.69
C VAL A 128 -1.52 12.27 3.32
N PRO A 129 -1.77 11.47 4.38
CA PRO A 129 -0.75 10.62 4.96
C PRO A 129 -0.45 9.47 3.99
N LEU A 130 0.81 9.36 3.63
CA LEU A 130 1.34 8.34 2.73
C LEU A 130 2.44 7.55 3.43
N MET A 131 2.59 6.32 2.95
CA MET A 131 3.62 5.40 3.39
C MET A 131 4.53 4.96 2.24
N GLU A 132 4.11 5.18 0.99
CA GLU A 132 4.94 4.91 -0.19
C GLU A 132 6.11 5.89 -0.27
N LEU A 133 7.24 5.45 -0.80
CA LEU A 133 8.40 6.33 -1.03
C LEU A 133 8.43 6.90 -2.45
N SER A 134 7.76 6.22 -3.38
CA SER A 134 7.68 6.52 -4.81
C SER A 134 6.46 5.79 -5.37
N ASP A 135 6.01 6.11 -6.57
CA ASP A 135 5.01 5.32 -7.32
C ASP A 135 5.59 4.04 -7.95
N HIS A 136 6.93 3.91 -7.97
CA HIS A 136 7.64 2.68 -8.32
C HIS A 136 8.29 2.02 -7.08
N TYR A 137 8.24 0.70 -7.02
CA TYR A 137 8.96 -0.11 -6.04
C TYR A 137 10.42 -0.32 -6.46
N PRO A 138 11.39 -0.16 -5.53
CA PRO A 138 12.80 -0.34 -5.83
C PRO A 138 13.17 -1.80 -6.14
N ILE A 139 14.21 -1.97 -6.95
CA ILE A 139 14.82 -3.27 -7.25
C ILE A 139 16.20 -3.38 -6.60
N ILE A 140 16.47 -4.54 -6.02
CA ILE A 140 17.81 -4.95 -5.58
C ILE A 140 18.31 -6.05 -6.49
N GLY A 141 19.47 -5.83 -7.10
CA GLY A 141 20.17 -6.81 -7.92
C GLY A 141 21.24 -7.52 -7.11
N PHE A 142 21.32 -8.85 -7.20
CA PHE A 142 22.38 -9.62 -6.54
C PHE A 142 22.66 -10.96 -7.22
N PHE A 143 23.88 -11.45 -7.10
CA PHE A 143 24.23 -12.81 -7.48
C PHE A 143 23.81 -13.81 -6.40
N ASN A 144 23.34 -14.99 -6.79
CA ASN A 144 23.00 -16.09 -5.90
C ASN A 144 24.26 -16.81 -5.36
N LEU A 145 25.19 -16.05 -4.81
CA LEU A 145 26.46 -16.54 -4.27
C LEU A 145 26.38 -16.90 -2.78
N SER A 146 25.20 -16.76 -2.16
CA SER A 146 25.04 -16.94 -0.73
C SER A 146 23.76 -17.70 -0.39
N LYS A 147 23.86 -18.67 0.52
CA LYS A 147 22.74 -19.30 1.24
C LYS A 147 22.00 -18.31 2.16
N ARG A 148 21.98 -17.03 1.80
CA ARG A 148 21.45 -15.94 2.62
C ARG A 148 19.93 -16.02 2.53
N GLN A 149 19.29 -16.30 3.66
CA GLN A 149 17.84 -16.20 3.77
C GLN A 149 17.47 -14.72 3.70
N TRP A 150 16.87 -14.32 2.58
CA TRP A 150 16.29 -12.99 2.47
C TRP A 150 15.02 -12.92 3.33
N PRO A 151 14.67 -11.73 3.87
CA PRO A 151 13.52 -11.57 4.73
C PRO A 151 12.25 -12.12 4.07
N GLN A 152 11.52 -12.96 4.81
CA GLN A 152 10.20 -13.39 4.41
C GLN A 152 9.28 -12.16 4.27
N ARG A 153 8.52 -12.13 3.18
CA ARG A 153 7.64 -11.03 2.83
C ARG A 153 6.57 -10.83 3.92
N PRO A 154 6.39 -9.63 4.49
CA PRO A 154 5.12 -9.28 5.10
C PRO A 154 4.10 -9.15 3.96
N SER A 155 3.25 -10.16 3.79
CA SER A 155 2.21 -10.15 2.76
C SER A 155 1.30 -8.95 2.96
N GLY A 156 1.22 -8.05 1.96
CA GLY A 156 0.15 -7.07 1.90
C GLY A 156 -1.15 -7.78 1.54
N VAL A 157 -2.04 -7.95 2.52
CA VAL A 157 -3.38 -8.53 2.32
C VAL A 157 -4.42 -7.42 2.46
N LEU A 158 -5.47 -7.45 1.64
CA LEU A 158 -6.62 -6.57 1.85
C LEU A 158 -7.39 -7.15 3.03
N THR A 159 -7.09 -6.64 4.22
CA THR A 159 -7.70 -7.17 5.44
C THR A 159 -9.02 -6.45 5.68
N TYR A 160 -10.10 -7.21 5.57
CA TYR A 160 -11.40 -6.78 6.07
C TYR A 160 -11.44 -7.03 7.56
N VAL A 161 -11.87 -6.03 8.30
CA VAL A 161 -11.98 -6.13 9.75
C VAL A 161 -13.36 -5.72 10.20
N GLN A 162 -13.74 -6.26 11.35
CA GLN A 162 -14.76 -5.70 12.20
C GLN A 162 -14.08 -4.97 13.35
N ILE A 163 -14.72 -3.91 13.82
CA ILE A 163 -14.30 -3.17 15.01
C ILE A 163 -15.39 -3.41 16.05
N VAL A 164 -14.97 -3.84 17.24
CA VAL A 164 -15.85 -4.06 18.39
C VAL A 164 -15.35 -3.26 19.59
N THR A 165 -16.24 -2.94 20.52
CA THR A 165 -15.84 -2.40 21.83
C THR A 165 -14.99 -3.43 22.58
N ALA A 166 -13.94 -2.98 23.27
CA ALA A 166 -13.04 -3.89 23.96
C ALA A 166 -13.73 -4.63 25.12
N ASP A 167 -14.60 -3.96 25.87
CA ASP A 167 -15.16 -4.50 27.12
C ASP A 167 -16.34 -5.46 26.88
N GLU A 168 -17.25 -5.12 25.96
CA GLU A 168 -18.53 -5.81 25.77
C GLU A 168 -18.65 -6.56 24.43
N ASP A 169 -17.61 -6.52 23.58
CA ASP A 169 -17.63 -7.09 22.22
C ASP A 169 -18.82 -6.62 21.36
N LEU A 170 -19.33 -5.42 21.62
CA LEU A 170 -20.40 -4.81 20.82
C LEU A 170 -19.84 -4.31 19.49
N PRO A 171 -20.47 -4.65 18.35
CA PRO A 171 -19.98 -4.28 17.04
C PRO A 171 -20.23 -2.82 16.70
N ILE A 172 -19.37 -2.25 15.85
CA ILE A 172 -19.70 -1.01 15.15
C ILE A 172 -20.66 -1.31 13.99
N VAL A 173 -21.76 -0.56 13.91
CA VAL A 173 -22.80 -0.67 12.89
C VAL A 173 -22.96 0.65 12.13
N LEU A 174 -22.89 0.59 10.81
CA LEU A 174 -23.22 1.69 9.91
C LEU A 174 -24.72 1.67 9.62
N SER A 175 -25.40 2.76 9.96
CA SER A 175 -26.82 2.96 9.66
C SER A 175 -26.98 4.32 9.00
N ASP A 176 -27.42 4.32 7.74
CA ASP A 176 -27.47 5.49 6.86
C ASP A 176 -26.12 6.24 6.76
N ARG A 177 -26.03 7.40 7.43
CA ARG A 177 -24.83 8.24 7.52
C ARG A 177 -24.24 8.26 8.93
N ASN A 178 -24.67 7.36 9.82
CA ASN A 178 -24.29 7.33 11.23
C ASN A 178 -23.50 6.05 11.57
N ILE A 179 -22.63 6.18 12.57
CA ILE A 179 -21.87 5.08 13.17
C ILE A 179 -22.44 4.84 14.57
N LEU A 180 -22.91 3.62 14.80
CA LEU A 180 -23.55 3.21 16.04
C LEU A 180 -22.75 2.08 16.71
N ILE A 181 -22.84 2.01 18.03
CA ILE A 181 -22.52 0.76 18.76
C ILE A 181 -23.76 -0.12 18.71
N GLY A 182 -23.60 -1.36 18.28
CA GLY A 182 -24.66 -2.35 18.28
C GLY A 182 -25.19 -2.60 19.68
N ASN A 183 -26.45 -3.01 19.79
CA ASN A 183 -27.08 -3.27 21.09
C ASN A 183 -26.80 -4.71 21.59
N SER A 184 -26.18 -5.56 20.77
CA SER A 184 -25.72 -6.89 21.17
C SER A 184 -24.50 -7.35 20.36
N SER A 185 -23.71 -8.26 20.93
CA SER A 185 -22.56 -8.89 20.26
C SER A 185 -22.94 -9.71 19.01
N ASN A 186 -24.21 -10.12 18.89
CA ASN A 186 -24.71 -10.93 17.76
C ASN A 186 -25.26 -10.06 16.62
N GLU A 187 -25.26 -8.74 16.76
CA GLU A 187 -25.72 -7.84 15.72
C GLU A 187 -24.78 -7.88 14.50
N THR A 188 -25.32 -7.65 13.31
CA THR A 188 -24.51 -7.69 12.08
C THR A 188 -23.55 -6.50 12.05
N ALA A 189 -22.27 -6.78 12.33
CA ALA A 189 -21.23 -5.78 12.34
C ALA A 189 -20.95 -5.23 10.93
N SER A 190 -20.62 -3.94 10.86
CA SER A 190 -20.08 -3.36 9.65
C SER A 190 -18.65 -3.84 9.38
N LEU A 191 -18.35 -3.97 8.08
CA LEU A 191 -17.02 -4.34 7.62
C LEU A 191 -16.26 -3.09 7.18
N PHE A 192 -15.02 -3.00 7.62
CA PHE A 192 -14.12 -1.91 7.29
C PHE A 192 -12.87 -2.42 6.61
N ILE A 193 -12.37 -1.63 5.68
CA ILE A 193 -10.99 -1.72 5.18
C ILE A 193 -10.22 -0.60 5.88
N LEU A 194 -9.18 -0.95 6.64
CA LEU A 194 -8.28 0.03 7.22
C LEU A 194 -7.17 0.36 6.22
N THR A 195 -6.76 1.61 6.16
CA THR A 195 -5.60 2.01 5.35
C THR A 195 -4.85 3.15 5.99
N ASN A 196 -3.53 3.08 5.98
CA ASN A 196 -2.62 4.17 6.39
C ASN A 196 -1.97 4.88 5.18
N ASN A 197 -2.49 4.62 3.98
CA ASN A 197 -1.95 5.09 2.71
C ASN A 197 -3.02 5.81 1.86
N ALA A 198 -4.07 6.28 2.53
CA ALA A 198 -5.17 7.09 2.00
C ALA A 198 -5.86 6.58 0.72
N THR A 199 -5.76 5.28 0.44
CA THR A 199 -6.38 4.62 -0.71
C THR A 199 -7.07 3.33 -0.24
N PRO A 200 -8.16 2.88 -0.90
CA PRO A 200 -8.82 1.57 -0.66
C PRO A 200 -7.93 0.39 -1.08
N ARG A 201 -6.62 0.53 -0.90
CA ARG A 201 -5.59 -0.43 -1.23
C ARG A 201 -5.04 -1.02 0.06
N ARG A 202 -4.41 -2.18 -0.08
CA ARG A 202 -3.93 -3.02 1.04
C ARG A 202 -3.00 -2.23 1.98
N HIS A 203 -3.24 -2.33 3.28
CA HIS A 203 -2.25 -1.93 4.29
C HIS A 203 -1.34 -3.12 4.60
N ARG A 204 -0.07 -2.86 4.91
CA ARG A 204 0.89 -3.92 5.32
C ARG A 204 1.02 -4.03 6.82
N CYS A 205 1.33 -2.92 7.46
CA CYS A 205 1.56 -2.82 8.89
C CYS A 205 1.01 -1.49 9.36
N LEU A 206 -0.08 -1.54 10.13
CA LEU A 206 -0.60 -0.37 10.84
C LEU A 206 0.19 -0.23 12.15
N ARG A 207 0.62 0.98 12.50
CA ARG A 207 1.35 1.24 13.74
C ARG A 207 0.63 2.26 14.58
N SER A 208 0.76 2.12 15.91
CA SER A 208 0.29 3.14 16.85
C SER A 208 0.86 4.51 16.49
N GLY A 209 0.02 5.53 16.52
CA GLY A 209 0.34 6.91 16.15
C GLY A 209 0.08 7.28 14.69
N GLN A 210 -0.21 6.30 13.81
CA GLN A 210 -0.49 6.57 12.40
C GLN A 210 -1.91 7.10 12.18
N HIS A 211 -2.08 7.91 11.14
CA HIS A 211 -3.36 8.36 10.62
C HIS A 211 -3.90 7.33 9.62
N ILE A 212 -5.14 6.91 9.82
CA ILE A 212 -5.82 5.91 9.00
C ILE A 212 -7.13 6.47 8.42
N ILE A 213 -7.60 5.82 7.36
CA ILE A 213 -8.97 5.94 6.87
C ILE A 213 -9.69 4.61 7.15
N LEU A 214 -10.94 4.70 7.61
CA LEU A 214 -11.86 3.57 7.67
C LEU A 214 -12.74 3.60 6.42
N ILE A 215 -12.54 2.63 5.53
CA ILE A 215 -13.27 2.54 4.25
C ILE A 215 -14.38 1.50 4.41
N ASP A 216 -15.55 1.78 3.85
CA ASP A 216 -16.67 0.85 3.87
C ASP A 216 -16.34 -0.42 3.05
N GLY A 217 -16.32 -1.57 3.72
CA GLY A 217 -15.96 -2.85 3.12
C GLY A 217 -17.03 -3.46 2.20
N TYR A 218 -18.23 -2.87 2.14
CA TYR A 218 -19.30 -3.24 1.22
C TYR A 218 -19.42 -2.25 0.05
N GLN A 219 -19.11 -0.97 0.26
CA GLN A 219 -19.11 0.06 -0.80
C GLN A 219 -17.81 0.87 -0.74
N PRO A 220 -16.70 0.36 -1.33
CA PRO A 220 -15.36 0.94 -1.19
C PRO A 220 -15.20 2.36 -1.72
N GLU A 221 -16.19 2.92 -2.41
CA GLU A 221 -16.24 4.33 -2.80
C GLU A 221 -16.61 5.28 -1.65
N PHE A 222 -16.99 4.72 -0.48
CA PHE A 222 -17.30 5.45 0.74
C PHE A 222 -16.26 5.21 1.84
N TYR A 223 -16.03 6.25 2.66
CA TYR A 223 -15.15 6.21 3.83
C TYR A 223 -15.77 6.96 5.01
N LEU A 224 -15.24 6.72 6.20
CA LEU A 224 -15.68 7.39 7.41
C LEU A 224 -15.01 8.76 7.61
N SER A 225 -15.84 9.76 7.85
CA SER A 225 -15.45 11.16 8.12
C SER A 225 -15.70 11.49 9.60
N ASP A 226 -14.89 12.38 10.19
CA ASP A 226 -15.09 12.84 11.57
C ASP A 226 -16.12 13.98 11.70
N ALA A 227 -16.71 14.40 10.59
CA ALA A 227 -17.76 15.42 10.55
C ALA A 227 -19.16 14.82 10.85
N VAL A 228 -20.14 15.70 11.11
CA VAL A 228 -21.57 15.40 11.40
C VAL A 228 -22.22 14.40 10.43
N TYR A 229 -21.64 14.20 9.23
CA TYR A 229 -22.01 13.15 8.29
C TYR A 229 -20.88 12.11 8.23
N PHE A 230 -21.13 10.91 8.75
CA PHE A 230 -20.05 9.96 9.03
C PHE A 230 -19.67 9.10 7.84
N ARG A 231 -20.49 8.99 6.79
CA ARG A 231 -20.21 8.17 5.59
C ARG A 231 -20.14 9.05 4.34
N MET A 232 -18.94 9.19 3.78
CA MET A 232 -18.64 10.14 2.70
C MET A 232 -18.09 9.46 1.45
N ARG A 233 -18.52 9.93 0.27
CA ARG A 233 -18.01 9.45 -1.02
C ARG A 233 -16.71 10.18 -1.39
N TYR A 234 -15.75 9.49 -2.01
CA TYR A 234 -14.56 10.15 -2.58
C TYR A 234 -14.93 11.28 -3.56
N GLY A 235 -14.07 12.31 -3.64
CA GLY A 235 -14.28 13.49 -4.50
C GLY A 235 -15.29 14.53 -4.01
N THR A 236 -15.97 14.32 -2.87
CA THR A 236 -16.93 15.29 -2.30
C THR A 236 -16.24 16.36 -1.44
N GLU A 237 -16.81 17.59 -1.44
CA GLU A 237 -16.30 18.76 -0.72
C GLU A 237 -16.60 18.68 0.79
N GLN A 238 -15.83 17.89 1.54
CA GLN A 238 -15.70 17.96 3.01
C GLN A 238 -14.32 17.41 3.45
N MET A 239 -13.82 17.87 4.60
CA MET A 239 -12.37 18.03 4.83
C MET A 239 -11.71 17.15 5.89
N ASN A 240 -12.43 16.31 6.62
CA ASN A 240 -11.84 15.56 7.73
C ASN A 240 -12.08 14.05 7.62
N ARG A 241 -11.01 13.30 7.37
CA ARG A 241 -11.09 11.89 6.92
C ARG A 241 -10.07 10.97 7.56
N TYR A 242 -9.29 11.49 8.50
CA TYR A 242 -8.17 10.78 9.09
C TYR A 242 -8.38 10.62 10.59
N LEU A 243 -8.29 9.38 11.05
CA LEU A 243 -8.30 9.02 12.46
C LEU A 243 -6.90 8.57 12.84
N LYS A 244 -6.34 9.11 13.91
CA LYS A 244 -5.11 8.60 14.50
C LYS A 244 -5.43 7.34 15.29
N ILE A 245 -4.78 6.22 14.96
CA ILE A 245 -4.92 4.97 15.70
C ILE A 245 -3.88 4.90 16.81
N ILE A 246 -4.29 4.61 18.04
CA ILE A 246 -3.40 4.53 19.22
C ILE A 246 -3.60 3.18 19.89
N GLN A 247 -2.63 2.28 19.74
CA GLN A 247 -2.61 1.00 20.44
C GLN A 247 -2.40 1.25 21.93
N THR A 248 -3.24 0.63 22.77
CA THR A 248 -3.19 0.77 24.24
C THR A 248 -2.46 -0.38 24.90
N ASP A 249 -2.38 -1.54 24.25
CA ASP A 249 -1.50 -2.63 24.66
C ASP A 249 -0.04 -2.34 24.24
N ASN A 250 0.93 -2.81 25.04
CA ASN A 250 2.34 -2.40 24.96
C ASN A 250 3.13 -3.08 23.80
N SER A 251 2.48 -3.31 22.67
CA SER A 251 3.09 -3.92 21.48
C SER A 251 3.64 -2.83 20.56
N THR A 252 4.96 -2.77 20.37
CA THR A 252 5.59 -1.96 19.29
C THR A 252 5.48 -2.63 17.91
N LYS A 253 4.67 -3.69 17.78
CA LYS A 253 4.47 -4.45 16.54
C LYS A 253 3.34 -3.81 15.72
N CYS A 254 3.09 -4.38 14.54
CA CYS A 254 1.93 -4.01 13.75
C CYS A 254 0.64 -4.25 14.56
N ILE A 255 -0.25 -3.26 14.58
CA ILE A 255 -1.62 -3.42 15.04
C ILE A 255 -2.24 -4.52 14.19
N GLY A 256 -2.71 -5.57 14.84
CA GLY A 256 -3.29 -6.74 14.21
C GLY A 256 -4.57 -7.20 14.92
N THR A 257 -5.05 -8.37 14.54
CA THR A 257 -6.22 -9.01 15.15
C THR A 257 -6.07 -9.07 16.68
N ASN A 258 -7.15 -8.72 17.38
CA ASN A 258 -7.26 -8.62 18.84
C ASN A 258 -6.45 -7.51 19.52
N SER A 259 -5.71 -6.68 18.77
CA SER A 259 -5.04 -5.50 19.37
C SER A 259 -6.08 -4.55 19.92
N THR A 260 -5.83 -3.99 21.11
CA THR A 260 -6.69 -2.98 21.72
C THR A 260 -6.17 -1.59 21.36
N PHE A 261 -7.06 -0.71 20.89
CA PHE A 261 -6.69 0.61 20.43
C PHE A 261 -7.80 1.65 20.65
N ILE A 262 -7.42 2.91 20.49
CA ILE A 262 -8.30 4.08 20.46
C ILE A 262 -8.21 4.71 19.07
N LEU A 263 -9.32 5.25 18.59
CA LEU A 263 -9.38 6.11 17.40
C LEU A 263 -9.51 7.57 17.86
N GLN A 264 -8.55 8.40 17.48
CA GLN A 264 -8.50 9.81 17.83
C GLN A 264 -8.67 10.67 16.57
N THR A 265 -9.47 11.74 16.64
CA THR A 265 -9.61 12.70 15.53
C THR A 265 -8.44 13.69 15.52
N HIS A 266 -8.25 14.40 14.41
CA HIS A 266 -7.24 15.47 14.32
C HIS A 266 -7.70 16.78 15.01
N LEU A 267 -9.00 16.95 15.23
CA LEU A 267 -9.54 18.19 15.79
C LEU A 267 -9.41 18.19 17.32
N ALA A 268 -8.72 19.20 17.87
CA ALA A 268 -8.59 19.40 19.32
C ALA A 268 -9.94 19.55 20.07
N THR A 269 -11.03 19.75 19.34
CA THR A 269 -12.41 19.85 19.85
C THR A 269 -13.39 18.97 19.07
N GLY A 270 -12.91 18.20 18.09
CA GLY A 270 -13.76 17.39 17.23
C GLY A 270 -13.77 15.97 17.73
N ASN A 271 -14.95 15.38 17.81
CA ASN A 271 -15.12 14.12 18.50
C ASN A 271 -15.31 13.04 17.45
N PHE A 272 -14.65 11.89 17.61
CA PHE A 272 -15.02 10.69 16.88
C PHE A 272 -16.24 10.12 17.56
N TYR A 273 -17.42 10.44 17.03
CA TYR A 273 -18.68 10.07 17.66
C TYR A 273 -19.06 8.65 17.25
N VAL A 274 -19.15 7.77 18.24
CA VAL A 274 -19.90 6.52 18.12
C VAL A 274 -21.05 6.61 19.12
N SER A 275 -22.29 6.65 18.63
CA SER A 275 -23.46 6.75 19.51
C SER A 275 -24.03 5.37 19.82
N ASN A 276 -24.45 5.16 21.07
CA ASN A 276 -25.35 4.07 21.44
C ASN A 276 -26.72 4.67 21.79
N SER A 277 -27.79 3.89 21.62
CA SER A 277 -29.18 4.23 22.00
C SER A 277 -29.35 4.65 23.47
N SER A 278 -28.34 4.40 24.32
CA SER A 278 -28.35 4.62 25.76
C SER A 278 -27.18 5.44 26.33
N SER A 279 -26.26 5.99 25.52
CA SER A 279 -25.11 6.76 26.05
C SER A 279 -24.66 7.94 25.18
N ARG A 280 -24.20 8.99 25.86
CA ARG A 280 -23.76 10.27 25.29
C ARG A 280 -22.48 10.11 24.48
N LEU A 281 -22.38 10.93 23.43
CA LEU A 281 -21.22 11.22 22.60
C LEU A 281 -19.89 11.14 23.38
N CYS A 282 -19.01 10.19 23.06
CA CYS A 282 -17.65 10.20 23.58
C CYS A 282 -16.75 11.08 22.71
N SER A 283 -16.16 12.08 23.35
CA SER A 283 -15.13 12.96 22.80
C SER A 283 -13.76 12.41 23.15
N CYS A 284 -12.86 12.30 22.17
CA CYS A 284 -11.44 12.05 22.44
C CYS A 284 -10.69 13.37 22.60
N THR A 285 -11.09 14.20 23.57
CA THR A 285 -10.28 15.35 24.00
C THR A 285 -9.53 15.00 25.26
N ASN A 286 -8.19 15.11 25.18
CA ASN A 286 -7.13 15.33 26.19
C ASN A 286 -7.16 14.59 27.56
N ASP A 287 -8.33 14.22 28.08
CA ASP A 287 -8.51 13.50 29.32
C ASP A 287 -8.62 12.01 29.01
N ARG A 288 -7.58 11.27 29.38
CA ARG A 288 -7.45 9.81 29.21
C ARG A 288 -8.59 8.99 29.85
N GLU A 289 -9.49 9.62 30.61
CA GLU A 289 -10.44 8.97 31.50
C GLU A 289 -11.80 8.60 30.87
N GLN A 290 -12.09 9.02 29.62
CA GLN A 290 -13.38 8.68 28.94
C GLN A 290 -13.20 8.07 27.53
N ALA A 291 -12.02 7.54 27.20
CA ALA A 291 -11.80 6.90 25.91
C ALA A 291 -12.47 5.52 25.87
N GLN A 292 -13.33 5.28 24.87
CA GLN A 292 -13.73 3.91 24.54
C GLN A 292 -12.57 3.18 23.87
N HIS A 293 -12.34 1.95 24.32
CA HIS A 293 -11.37 1.04 23.72
C HIS A 293 -12.05 0.16 22.68
N PHE A 294 -11.33 -0.12 21.60
CA PHE A 294 -11.78 -0.98 20.52
C PHE A 294 -10.83 -2.15 20.29
N ARG A 295 -11.34 -3.24 19.72
CA ARG A 295 -10.58 -4.39 19.24
C ARG A 295 -10.84 -4.64 17.75
N LEU A 296 -9.78 -5.04 17.03
CA LEU A 296 -9.85 -5.45 15.63
C LEU A 296 -10.13 -6.94 15.55
N ILE A 297 -11.19 -7.31 14.84
CA ILE A 297 -11.47 -8.70 14.51
C ILE A 297 -11.22 -8.87 13.01
N GLU A 298 -10.23 -9.67 12.64
CA GLU A 298 -9.98 -10.00 11.24
C GLU A 298 -11.08 -10.92 10.72
N VAL A 299 -11.68 -10.54 9.59
CA VAL A 299 -12.68 -11.34 8.91
C VAL A 299 -12.05 -11.94 7.67
N LYS A 300 -11.76 -13.25 7.73
CA LYS A 300 -11.39 -14.02 6.54
C LYS A 300 -12.61 -14.15 5.64
N ARG A 301 -12.75 -13.28 4.64
CA ARG A 301 -13.83 -13.39 3.65
C ARG A 301 -13.61 -14.64 2.78
N LYS A 302 -14.52 -15.62 2.86
CA LYS A 302 -14.67 -16.67 1.85
C LYS A 302 -15.50 -16.22 0.64
N ASP A 303 -16.33 -15.17 0.79
CA ASP A 303 -17.47 -14.93 -0.12
C ASP A 303 -17.60 -13.50 -0.68
N ILE A 304 -16.52 -12.71 -0.77
CA ILE A 304 -16.54 -11.51 -1.63
C ILE A 304 -15.59 -11.72 -2.79
N SER A 305 -16.16 -12.15 -3.91
CA SER A 305 -15.60 -11.85 -5.22
C SER A 305 -15.65 -10.33 -5.39
N CYS A 306 -14.52 -9.66 -5.16
CA CYS A 306 -14.28 -8.40 -5.83
C CYS A 306 -14.18 -8.76 -7.32
N VAL A 307 -15.31 -8.71 -8.03
CA VAL A 307 -15.26 -8.54 -9.48
C VAL A 307 -14.75 -7.12 -9.69
N ILE A 308 -13.42 -7.01 -9.73
CA ILE A 308 -12.79 -5.89 -10.40
C ILE A 308 -13.11 -6.15 -11.87
N THR A 309 -14.14 -5.49 -12.38
CA THR A 309 -14.39 -5.50 -13.82
C THR A 309 -13.15 -4.89 -14.48
N HIS A 310 -12.44 -5.74 -15.22
CA HIS A 310 -11.31 -5.40 -16.09
C HIS A 310 -11.71 -4.37 -17.13
#